data_AF-A0A957YPR0-F1
#
_entry.id   AF-A0A957YPR0-F1
#
_cell.length_a   1.000
_cell.length_b   1.000
_cell.length_c   1.000
_cell.angle_alpha   90.00
_cell.angle_beta   90.00
_cell.angle_gamma   90.00
#
_symmetry.space_group_name_H-M   'P 1'
#
loop_
_entity.id
_entity.type
_entity.pdbx_description
1 polymer ?
#
loop_
_entity_poly.entity_id
_entity_poly.type
_entity_poly.pdbx_seq_one_letter_code
_entity_poly.pdbx_strand_id
1 'polypeptide(L)' 'FVPLPLMPKLIQDIAQYLPFQLFLYFPIQLILGKLSTDQIILGYVMAGVWLVIAIVTFNWVWRQGVKQYSAVGA' A
#
# COMPACT_ATOMS: atom_id res chain seq x y z
N PHE A 1 11.54 -14.70 3.74
CA PHE A 1 10.60 -13.82 4.44
C PHE A 1 11.12 -13.60 5.86
N VAL A 2 11.42 -12.36 6.26
CA VAL A 2 11.67 -12.06 7.67
C VAL A 2 10.38 -11.48 8.25
N PRO A 3 9.78 -12.10 9.28
CA PRO A 3 8.60 -11.57 9.94
C PRO A 3 8.83 -10.13 10.42
N LEU A 4 7.91 -9.23 10.08
CA LEU A 4 7.90 -7.84 10.56
C LEU A 4 8.13 -7.69 12.08
N PRO A 5 7.58 -8.58 12.95
CA PRO A 5 7.79 -8.50 14.39
C PRO A 5 9.23 -8.74 14.85
N LEU A 6 10.09 -9.33 13.99
CA LEU A 6 11.51 -9.56 14.29
C LEU A 6 12.41 -8.41 13.85
N MET A 7 11.86 -7.38 13.20
CA MET A 7 12.61 -6.21 12.73
C MET A 7 12.80 -5.17 13.85
N PRO A 8 13.82 -4.31 13.78
CA PRO A 8 13.96 -3.15 14.67
C PRO A 8 12.71 -2.27 14.69
N LYS A 9 12.40 -1.68 15.84
CA LYS A 9 11.19 -0.87 16.05
C LYS A 9 11.01 0.23 15.00
N LEU A 10 12.09 0.89 14.60
CA LEU A 10 12.08 1.90 13.53
C LEU A 10 11.51 1.37 12.21
N ILE A 11 11.86 0.13 11.83
CA ILE A 11 11.36 -0.49 10.60
C ILE A 11 9.89 -0.83 10.75
N GLN A 12 9.46 -1.31 11.92
CA GLN A 12 8.05 -1.57 12.21
C GLN A 12 7.22 -0.27 12.14
N ASP A 13 7.75 0.81 12.72
CA ASP A 13 7.11 2.13 12.78
C ASP A 13 6.98 2.79 11.40
N ILE A 14 7.89 2.49 10.47
CA ILE A 14 7.76 2.95 9.07
C ILE A 14 6.81 2.04 8.31
N ALA A 15 6.94 0.72 8.49
CA ALA A 15 6.15 -0.27 7.77
C ALA A 15 4.64 -0.13 8.05
N GLN A 16 4.24 0.32 9.25
CA GLN A 16 2.85 0.60 9.59
C GLN A 16 2.19 1.73 8.77
N TYR A 17 2.97 2.59 8.10
CA TYR A 17 2.43 3.63 7.22
C TYR A 17 2.51 3.26 5.73
N LEU A 18 3.36 2.29 5.40
CA LEU A 18 3.59 1.87 4.02
C LEU A 18 2.51 0.88 3.55
N PRO A 19 2.26 0.79 2.23
CA PRO A 19 1.26 -0.12 1.67
C PRO A 19 1.73 -1.57 1.70
N PHE A 20 3.04 -1.83 1.80
CA PHE A 20 3.61 -3.17 1.66
C PHE A 20 3.12 -4.15 2.72
N GLN A 21 2.81 -3.68 3.94
CA GLN A 21 2.23 -4.52 4.98
C GLN A 21 0.84 -5.05 4.57
N LEU A 22 0.09 -4.32 3.74
CA LEU A 22 -1.27 -4.69 3.32
C LEU A 22 -1.26 -5.87 2.34
N PHE A 23 -0.16 -6.08 1.62
CA PHE A 23 -0.04 -7.15 0.63
C PHE A 23 0.30 -8.53 1.22
N LEU A 24 0.98 -8.57 2.37
CA LEU A 24 1.51 -9.81 2.94
C LEU A 24 1.23 -9.94 4.43
N TYR A 25 1.64 -8.95 5.22
CA TYR A 25 1.53 -9.03 6.68
C TYR A 25 0.07 -9.07 7.15
N PHE A 26 -0.76 -8.15 6.65
CA PHE A 26 -2.17 -8.06 6.97
C PHE A 26 -2.96 -9.35 6.63
N PRO A 27 -2.93 -9.89 5.38
CA PRO A 27 -3.67 -11.11 5.07
C PRO A 27 -3.17 -12.33 5.85
N ILE A 28 -1.85 -12.44 6.11
CA ILE A 28 -1.31 -13.50 6.96
C ILE A 28 -1.90 -13.41 8.37
N GLN A 29 -1.93 -12.22 8.99
CA GLN A 29 -2.50 -12.07 10.34
C GLN A 29 -4.01 -12.25 10.39
N LEU A 30 -4.71 -11.84 9.35
CA LEU A 30 -6.14 -12.07 9.17
C LEU A 30 -6.46 -13.57 9.12
N ILE A 31 -5.75 -14.33 8.28
CA ILE A 31 -5.91 -15.79 8.15
C ILE A 31 -5.57 -16.50 9.46
N LEU A 32 -4.54 -16.03 10.17
CA LEU A 32 -4.16 -16.57 11.48
C LEU A 32 -5.15 -16.19 12.61
N GLY A 33 -6.18 -15.39 12.34
CA GLY A 33 -7.15 -14.95 13.34
C GLY A 33 -6.54 -14.09 14.46
N LYS A 34 -5.41 -13.42 14.18
CA LYS A 34 -4.66 -12.63 15.17
C LYS A 34 -5.07 -11.16 15.23
N LEU A 35 -5.97 -10.73 14.36
CA LEU A 35 -6.43 -9.35 14.26
C LEU A 35 -7.77 -9.15 14.97
N SER A 36 -7.90 -8.05 15.70
CA SER A 36 -9.21 -7.61 16.22
C SER A 36 -10.08 -7.03 15.10
N THR A 37 -11.40 -6.97 15.30
CA THR A 37 -12.33 -6.38 14.33
C THR A 37 -11.93 -4.95 13.94
N ASP A 38 -11.47 -4.14 14.89
CA ASP A 38 -11.02 -2.77 14.65
C ASP A 38 -9.78 -2.72 13.75
N GLN A 39 -8.82 -3.62 13.97
CA GLN A 39 -7.60 -3.72 13.15
C GLN A 39 -7.93 -4.16 11.72
N ILE A 40 -8.92 -5.04 11.55
CA ILE A 40 -9.40 -5.47 10.24
C ILE A 40 -9.99 -4.28 9.48
N ILE A 41 -10.90 -3.53 10.12
CA ILE A 41 -11.52 -2.34 9.53
C ILE A 41 -10.44 -1.31 9.14
N LEU A 42 -9.50 -1.01 10.04
CA LEU A 42 -8.41 -0.07 9.79
C LEU A 42 -7.55 -0.52 8.59
N GLY A 43 -7.21 -1.80 8.51
CA GLY A 43 -6.45 -2.35 7.37
C GLY A 43 -7.17 -2.18 6.03
N TYR A 44 -8.48 -2.42 5.98
CA TYR A 44 -9.28 -2.20 4.77
C TYR A 44 -9.40 -0.71 4.41
N VAL A 45 -9.60 0.17 5.39
CA VAL A 45 -9.61 1.63 5.15
C VAL A 45 -8.27 2.08 4.57
N MET A 46 -7.16 1.62 5.14
CA MET A 46 -5.83 1.98 4.67
C MET A 46 -5.55 1.44 3.27
N ALA A 47 -6.05 0.25 2.93
CA ALA A 47 -6.00 -0.28 1.57
C ALA A 47 -6.78 0.60 0.59
N GLY A 48 -7.96 1.07 0.98
CA GLY A 48 -8.74 2.03 0.20
C GLY A 48 -8.00 3.35 -0.05
N VAL A 49 -7.37 3.91 0.98
CA VAL A 49 -6.56 5.15 0.86
C VAL A 49 -5.41 4.94 -0.13
N TRP A 50 -4.67 3.85 0.00
CA TRP A 50 -3.55 3.56 -0.91
C TRP A 50 -3.99 3.30 -2.35
N LEU A 51 -5.14 2.66 -2.55
CA LEU A 51 -5.73 2.50 -3.88
C LEU A 51 -6.03 3.86 -4.52
N VAL A 52 -6.64 4.78 -3.77
CA VAL A 52 -6.92 6.14 -4.25
C VAL A 52 -5.64 6.88 -4.60
N ILE A 53 -4.62 6.83 -3.73
CA ILE A 53 -3.31 7.45 -3.99
C ILE A 53 -2.69 6.89 -5.28
N ALA A 54 -2.74 5.57 -5.48
CA ALA A 54 -2.20 4.92 -6.67
C ALA A 54 -2.93 5.37 -7.94
N ILE A 55 -4.26 5.44 -7.93
CA ILE A 55 -5.08 5.89 -9.06
C ILE A 55 -4.78 7.36 -9.39
N VAL A 56 -4.73 8.23 -8.38
CA VAL A 56 -4.41 9.66 -8.56
C VAL A 56 -3.01 9.82 -9.16
N THR A 57 -2.03 9.10 -8.62
CA THR A 57 -0.64 9.13 -9.12
C THR A 57 -0.58 8.62 -10.56
N PHE A 58 -1.24 7.49 -10.86
CA PHE A 58 -1.31 6.94 -12.20
C PHE A 58 -1.92 7.93 -13.19
N ASN A 59 -3.08 8.51 -12.88
CA ASN A 59 -3.75 9.49 -13.74
C ASN A 59 -2.90 10.75 -13.94
N TRP A 60 -2.17 11.20 -12.92
CA TRP A 60 -1.27 12.33 -13.02
C TRP A 60 -0.09 12.03 -13.93
N VAL A 61 0.62 10.93 -13.67
CA VAL A 61 1.76 10.48 -14.49
C VAL A 61 1.34 10.24 -15.93
N TRP A 62 0.21 9.56 -16.15
CA TRP A 62 -0.35 9.32 -17.49
C TRP A 62 -0.60 10.63 -18.23
N ARG A 63 -1.24 11.61 -17.59
CA ARG A 63 -1.50 12.92 -18.20
C ARG A 63 -0.22 13.66 -18.55
N GLN A 64 0.83 13.57 -17.74
CA GLN A 64 2.12 14.18 -18.04
C GLN A 64 2.84 13.44 -19.18
N GLY A 65 2.82 12.10 -19.14
CA GLY A 65 3.42 11.26 -20.16
C GLY A 65 2.80 11.49 -21.54
N VAL A 66 1.47 11.53 -21.64
CA VAL A 66 0.79 11.86 -22.90
C VAL A 66 1.23 13.23 -23.40
N LYS A 67 1.21 14.28 -22.56
CA LYS A 67 1.66 15.62 -22.97
C LYS A 67 3.11 15.66 -23.49
N GLN A 68 4.01 14.88 -22.89
CA GLN A 68 5.43 14.92 -23.21
C GLN A 68 5.81 14.04 -24.41
N TYR A 69 5.08 12.94 -24.64
CA TYR A 69 5.38 11.97 -25.69
C TYR A 69 4.38 11.97 -26.86
N SER A 70 3.34 12.83 -26.85
CA SER A 70 2.45 13.00 -28.01
C SER A 70 3.16 13.46 -29.30
N ALA A 71 4.40 13.98 -29.21
CA ALA A 71 5.17 14.44 -30.37
C ALA A 71 5.84 13.31 -31.20
N VAL A 72 5.85 12.05 -30.74
CA VAL A 72 6.44 10.91 -31.48
C VAL A 72 5.40 9.95 -32.08
N GLY A 73 4.12 10.34 -32.05
CA GLY A 73 2.99 9.53 -32.53
C GLY A 73 2.28 10.10 -33.77
N ALA A 74 2.94 10.95 -34.56
CA ALA A 74 2.46 11.44 -35.86
C ALA A 74 3.48 11.11 -36.95
#